data_AF-A0A428TSV9-F1
#
_entry.id   AF-A0A428TSV9-F1
#
_cell.length_a   1.000
_cell.length_b   1.000
_cell.length_c   1.000
_cell.angle_alpha   90.00
_cell.angle_beta   90.00
_cell.angle_gamma   90.00
#
_symmetry.space_group_name_H-M   'P 1'
#
loop_
_entity.id
_entity.type
_entity.pdbx_description
1 polymer ?
#
loop_
_entity_poly.entity_id
_entity_poly.type
_entity_poly.pdbx_seq_one_letter_code
_entity_poly.pdbx_strand_id
1 'polypeptide(L)'
;MVMTMAAPPIASDDSPCCPGCGYALPLDHTQVQLLEAQARIVDLENQVRLLNEKASAAVDRWADYEDELTSLRAQLASSPTQKQLPATPTNARMSFLQSGTSRLSALLSPRKSHPDLGSIETNPSRPPNQQRSASSGSHHQLQPPPSPSAEDLLEALSREQNLRKEAETKVAVTSQEVEELSAALFEQANEMVAEERRARAKLEQRVDELERRDMEKRRRLDKLEGAMNRIERVRLLLAEAEQDVESSKQTVKEIEDLERQQEEENRKIAQRRTAGSVPESVKENGDADSTHTHETQR
;
A
#
# COMPACT_ATOMS: atom_id res chain seq x y z
N MET A 1 -24.05 4.05 -63.50
CA MET A 1 -23.37 4.85 -64.54
C MET A 1 -21.93 5.05 -64.08
N VAL A 2 -21.00 4.45 -64.82
CA VAL A 2 -19.56 4.65 -64.63
C VAL A 2 -19.18 5.94 -65.35
N MET A 3 -18.47 6.84 -64.69
CA MET A 3 -17.75 7.92 -65.39
C MET A 3 -16.29 7.95 -64.92
N THR A 4 -15.45 7.50 -65.84
CA THR A 4 -14.01 7.70 -65.91
C THR A 4 -13.74 8.97 -66.73
N MET A 5 -12.77 9.79 -66.32
CA MET A 5 -11.93 10.75 -67.09
C MET A 5 -11.25 11.63 -66.02
N ALA A 6 -10.02 12.14 -66.06
CA ALA A 6 -8.83 12.02 -66.90
C ALA A 6 -7.72 12.82 -66.16
N ALA A 7 -6.45 12.42 -66.23
CA ALA A 7 -5.28 13.29 -65.95
C ALA A 7 -4.98 14.12 -67.24
N PRO A 8 -4.38 15.34 -67.23
CA PRO A 8 -3.02 15.71 -66.71
C PRO A 8 -2.96 17.21 -66.22
N PRO A 9 -1.82 17.96 -66.09
CA PRO A 9 -0.39 17.65 -66.19
C PRO A 9 0.44 18.06 -64.94
N ILE A 10 1.71 17.67 -65.01
CA ILE A 10 2.78 17.92 -64.04
C ILE A 10 3.37 19.33 -64.28
N ALA A 11 3.82 19.95 -63.18
CA ALA A 11 4.74 21.08 -63.05
C ALA A 11 4.14 22.49 -62.88
N SER A 12 4.05 22.91 -61.62
CA SER A 12 4.71 24.14 -61.16
C SER A 12 5.03 23.99 -59.67
N ASP A 13 6.32 24.04 -59.38
CA ASP A 13 6.92 24.06 -58.06
C ASP A 13 6.61 25.44 -57.43
N ASP A 14 5.38 25.62 -56.93
CA ASP A 14 4.99 26.83 -56.21
C ASP A 14 5.51 26.74 -54.76
N SER A 15 6.79 27.03 -54.58
CA SER A 15 7.32 27.40 -53.27
C SER A 15 6.73 28.77 -52.88
N PRO A 16 5.91 28.87 -51.81
CA PRO A 16 5.25 30.11 -51.43
C PRO A 16 6.25 31.07 -50.78
N CYS A 17 6.81 31.97 -51.59
CA CYS A 17 7.71 33.03 -51.13
C CYS A 17 6.92 34.31 -50.80
N CYS A 18 7.25 34.94 -49.66
CA CYS A 18 6.63 36.20 -49.23
C CYS A 18 7.05 37.38 -50.13
N PRO A 19 6.10 38.20 -50.65
CA PRO A 19 6.37 39.24 -51.66
C PRO A 19 7.14 40.47 -51.14
N GLY A 20 7.57 40.49 -49.88
CA GLY A 20 8.32 41.59 -49.28
C GLY A 20 9.81 41.32 -49.02
N CYS A 21 10.27 40.06 -49.00
CA CYS A 21 11.66 39.75 -48.61
C CYS A 21 12.29 38.54 -49.32
N GLY A 22 11.58 37.85 -50.22
CA GLY A 22 12.18 36.84 -51.10
C GLY A 22 12.74 35.58 -50.43
N TYR A 23 12.58 35.44 -49.11
CA TYR A 23 12.94 34.22 -48.38
C TYR A 23 11.84 33.17 -48.56
N ALA A 24 12.21 31.99 -49.04
CA ALA A 24 11.38 30.79 -48.94
C ALA A 24 11.27 30.43 -47.46
N LEU A 25 10.09 30.66 -46.87
CA LEU A 25 9.83 30.22 -45.51
C LEU A 25 9.86 28.68 -45.51
N PRO A 26 10.49 28.02 -44.51
CA PRO A 26 10.39 26.58 -44.32
C PRO A 26 8.95 26.23 -43.91
N LEU A 27 8.02 26.30 -44.86
CA LEU A 27 6.58 26.15 -44.64
C LEU A 27 6.28 24.73 -44.13
N ASP A 28 7.10 23.76 -44.51
CA ASP A 28 6.95 22.37 -44.10
C ASP A 28 7.15 22.18 -42.59
N HIS A 29 8.08 22.90 -41.96
CA HIS A 29 8.35 22.73 -40.54
C HIS A 29 7.26 23.35 -39.65
N THR A 30 6.76 24.52 -40.03
CA THR A 30 5.68 25.20 -39.31
C THR A 30 4.34 24.49 -39.50
N GLN A 31 4.07 23.96 -40.70
CA GLN A 31 2.89 23.15 -41.00
C GLN A 31 2.88 21.85 -40.18
N VAL A 32 4.03 21.16 -40.08
CA VAL A 32 4.17 19.94 -39.27
C VAL A 32 3.96 20.24 -37.78
N GLN A 33 4.56 21.31 -37.25
CA GLN A 33 4.35 21.72 -35.86
C GLN A 33 2.89 22.09 -35.56
N LEU A 34 2.19 22.71 -36.51
CA LEU A 34 0.78 23.07 -36.35
C LEU A 34 -0.12 21.82 -36.32
N LEU A 35 0.17 20.82 -37.17
CA LEU A 35 -0.52 19.53 -37.13
C LEU A 35 -0.27 18.77 -35.83
N GLU A 36 0.98 18.77 -35.33
CA GLU A 36 1.33 18.17 -34.04
C GLU A 36 0.64 18.89 -32.87
N ALA A 37 0.64 20.22 -32.88
CA ALA A 37 -0.07 21.02 -31.88
C ALA A 37 -1.57 20.74 -31.92
N GLN A 38 -2.17 20.60 -33.11
CA GLN A 38 -3.59 20.28 -33.28
C GLN A 38 -3.92 18.88 -32.75
N ALA A 39 -3.09 17.88 -33.03
CA ALA A 39 -3.24 16.53 -32.47
C ALA A 39 -3.17 16.55 -30.95
N ARG A 40 -2.20 17.27 -30.39
CA ARG A 40 -2.04 17.42 -28.94
C ARG A 40 -3.22 18.14 -28.28
N ILE A 41 -3.81 19.12 -28.95
CA ILE A 41 -5.02 19.80 -28.46
C ILE A 41 -6.17 18.79 -28.37
N VAL A 42 -6.39 17.98 -29.40
CA VAL A 42 -7.44 16.97 -29.40
C VAL A 42 -7.23 15.94 -28.28
N ASP A 43 -5.99 15.49 -28.06
CA ASP A 43 -5.67 14.57 -26.97
C ASP A 43 -5.95 15.19 -25.59
N LEU A 44 -5.57 16.46 -25.39
CA LEU A 44 -5.85 17.19 -24.16
C LEU A 44 -7.35 17.40 -23.95
N GLU A 45 -8.11 17.73 -25.00
CA GLU A 45 -9.56 17.87 -24.95
C GLU A 45 -10.23 16.54 -24.55
N ASN A 46 -9.76 15.42 -25.11
CA ASN A 46 -10.24 14.09 -24.74
C ASN A 46 -9.92 13.76 -23.28
N GLN A 47 -8.71 14.10 -22.81
CA GLN A 47 -8.33 13.90 -21.41
C GLN A 47 -9.19 14.74 -20.46
N VAL A 48 -9.46 16.00 -20.81
CA VAL A 48 -10.34 16.88 -20.03
C VAL A 48 -11.76 16.31 -19.99
N ARG A 49 -12.28 15.81 -21.12
CA ARG A 49 -13.60 15.15 -21.15
C ARG A 49 -13.65 13.92 -20.23
N LEU A 50 -12.65 13.05 -20.30
CA LEU A 50 -12.56 11.85 -19.46
C LEU A 50 -12.46 12.21 -17.97
N LEU A 51 -11.65 13.22 -17.63
CA LEU A 51 -11.53 13.68 -16.26
C LEU A 51 -12.84 14.29 -15.75
N ASN A 52 -13.57 15.00 -16.60
CA ASN A 52 -14.87 15.57 -16.25
C ASN A 52 -15.90 14.45 -16.01
N GLU A 53 -15.96 13.43 -16.88
CA GLU A 53 -16.82 12.25 -16.67
C GLU A 53 -16.47 11.50 -15.38
N LYS A 54 -15.18 11.36 -15.07
CA LYS A 54 -14.73 10.74 -13.82
C LYS A 54 -15.10 11.59 -12.61
N ALA A 55 -15.01 12.92 -12.73
CA ALA A 55 -15.40 13.84 -11.67
C ALA A 55 -16.91 13.79 -11.42
N SER A 56 -17.74 13.80 -12.47
CA SER A 56 -19.20 13.66 -12.33
C SER A 56 -19.57 12.31 -11.70
N ALA A 57 -18.98 11.21 -12.16
CA ALA A 57 -19.23 9.89 -11.58
C ALA A 57 -18.77 9.78 -10.11
N ALA A 58 -17.73 10.52 -9.72
CA ALA A 58 -17.31 10.60 -8.32
C ALA A 58 -18.30 11.41 -7.47
N VAL A 59 -18.82 12.52 -8.01
CA VAL A 59 -19.86 13.33 -7.36
C VAL A 59 -21.16 12.55 -7.18
N ASP A 60 -21.58 11.79 -8.19
CA ASP A 60 -22.78 10.94 -8.12
C ASP A 60 -22.65 9.91 -6.98
N ARG A 61 -21.49 9.24 -6.88
CA ARG A 61 -21.22 8.31 -5.76
C ARG A 61 -21.18 9.01 -4.41
N TRP A 62 -20.72 10.26 -4.34
CA TRP A 62 -20.71 11.02 -3.09
C TRP A 62 -22.13 11.38 -2.66
N ALA A 63 -23.02 11.68 -3.60
CA ALA A 63 -24.44 11.87 -3.30
C ALA A 63 -25.05 10.60 -2.70
N ASP A 64 -24.77 9.42 -3.27
CA ASP A 64 -25.22 8.13 -2.71
C ASP A 64 -24.72 7.93 -1.26
N TYR A 65 -23.44 8.23 -0.98
CA TYR A 65 -22.90 8.13 0.39
C TYR A 65 -23.49 9.16 1.35
N GLU A 66 -23.82 10.37 0.88
CA GLU A 66 -24.53 11.36 1.70
C GLU A 66 -25.93 10.85 2.06
N ASP A 67 -26.66 10.26 1.11
CA ASP A 67 -27.97 9.66 1.35
C ASP A 67 -27.89 8.50 2.35
N GLU A 68 -26.89 7.62 2.24
CA GLU A 68 -26.63 6.58 3.24
C GLU A 68 -26.32 7.16 4.63
N LEU A 69 -25.48 8.20 4.70
CA LEU A 69 -25.18 8.89 5.96
C LEU A 69 -26.42 9.54 6.58
N THR A 70 -27.28 10.15 5.77
CA THR A 70 -28.54 10.72 6.28
C THR A 70 -29.49 9.64 6.77
N SER A 71 -29.60 8.52 6.05
CA SER A 71 -30.39 7.35 6.46
C SER A 71 -29.88 6.76 7.78
N LEU A 72 -28.58 6.54 7.92
CA LEU A 72 -27.98 6.03 9.16
C LEU A 72 -28.19 7.00 10.33
N ARG A 73 -28.04 8.31 10.12
CA ARG A 73 -28.34 9.32 11.15
C ARG A 73 -29.81 9.30 11.55
N ALA A 74 -30.73 9.15 10.59
CA ALA A 74 -32.16 9.03 10.87
C ALA A 74 -32.48 7.73 11.63
N GLN A 75 -31.81 6.62 11.32
CA GLN A 75 -31.92 5.36 12.06
C GLN A 75 -31.42 5.49 13.50
N LEU A 76 -30.27 6.15 13.70
CA LEU A 76 -29.77 6.46 15.05
C LEU A 76 -30.71 7.42 15.80
N ALA A 77 -31.30 8.39 15.11
CA ALA A 77 -32.23 9.37 15.70
C ALA A 77 -33.62 8.78 16.00
N SER A 78 -34.05 7.74 15.28
CA SER A 78 -35.34 7.07 15.47
C SER A 78 -35.28 5.89 16.46
N SER A 79 -34.09 5.49 16.92
CA SER A 79 -33.94 4.59 18.06
C SER A 79 -34.32 5.32 19.35
N PRO A 80 -35.40 4.94 20.07
CA PRO A 80 -35.92 5.69 21.20
C PRO A 80 -35.20 5.30 22.49
N THR A 81 -33.87 5.42 22.53
CA THR A 81 -33.11 5.25 23.77
C THR A 81 -31.90 6.17 23.80
N GLN A 82 -32.12 7.44 24.15
CA GLN A 82 -31.38 8.17 25.19
C GLN A 82 -31.62 9.68 25.10
N LYS A 83 -32.15 10.24 26.18
CA LYS A 83 -32.08 11.67 26.47
C LYS A 83 -30.61 12.08 26.67
N GLN A 84 -30.23 13.11 25.90
CA GLN A 84 -29.39 14.25 26.29
C GLN A 84 -27.87 14.03 26.33
N LEU A 85 -27.16 14.66 25.38
CA LEU A 85 -26.13 15.71 25.58
C LEU A 85 -25.64 16.28 24.22
N PRO A 86 -25.06 17.50 24.20
CA PRO A 86 -24.91 18.34 23.02
C PRO A 86 -23.65 18.04 22.19
N ALA A 87 -23.70 18.52 20.95
CA ALA A 87 -22.72 18.44 19.88
C ALA A 87 -21.26 18.71 20.30
N THR A 88 -20.31 18.05 19.62
CA THR A 88 -19.11 18.73 19.10
C THR A 88 -18.44 17.94 17.96
N PRO A 89 -17.66 18.63 17.09
CA PRO A 89 -17.18 18.16 15.80
C PRO A 89 -15.85 17.39 15.87
N THR A 90 -15.56 16.73 14.75
CA THR A 90 -14.32 16.10 14.30
C THR A 90 -13.00 16.46 15.01
N ASN A 91 -12.37 15.43 15.55
CA ASN A 91 -10.93 15.10 15.52
C ASN A 91 -9.90 16.19 15.90
N ALA A 92 -9.42 16.15 17.14
CA ALA A 92 -8.06 16.56 17.49
C ALA A 92 -7.53 15.70 18.63
N ARG A 93 -6.34 15.16 18.42
CA ARG A 93 -5.52 14.44 19.40
C ARG A 93 -5.27 15.31 20.64
N MET A 94 -5.14 14.64 21.80
CA MET A 94 -4.65 15.15 23.09
C MET A 94 -5.62 16.02 23.90
N SER A 95 -6.23 15.43 24.94
CA SER A 95 -6.40 16.02 26.28
C SER A 95 -7.18 15.04 27.18
N PHE A 96 -6.48 14.00 27.62
CA PHE A 96 -6.87 13.31 28.85
C PHE A 96 -6.58 14.26 30.01
N LEU A 97 -7.51 14.35 30.98
CA LEU A 97 -7.41 15.09 32.24
C LEU A 97 -7.77 16.58 32.19
N GLN A 98 -9.06 16.92 32.11
CA GLN A 98 -9.58 18.02 32.92
C GLN A 98 -11.10 17.98 33.14
N SER A 99 -11.45 17.85 34.43
CA SER A 99 -12.61 18.49 35.07
C SER A 99 -14.01 17.86 34.89
N GLY A 100 -14.50 17.20 35.95
CA GLY A 100 -15.95 17.16 36.18
C GLY A 100 -16.52 16.14 37.18
N THR A 101 -15.86 15.03 37.50
CA THR A 101 -16.51 13.92 38.23
C THR A 101 -15.95 13.72 39.64
N SER A 102 -16.24 14.66 40.55
CA SER A 102 -15.90 14.48 41.99
C SER A 102 -17.11 14.51 42.93
N ARG A 103 -18.35 14.32 42.47
CA ARG A 103 -19.52 14.46 43.36
C ARG A 103 -20.54 13.32 43.38
N LEU A 104 -20.35 12.23 42.64
CA LEU A 104 -21.30 11.11 42.64
C LEU A 104 -20.79 9.85 43.36
N SER A 105 -19.51 9.77 43.71
CA SER A 105 -18.91 8.60 44.35
C SER A 105 -19.01 8.56 45.88
N ALA A 106 -19.77 9.49 46.51
CA ALA A 106 -19.83 9.63 47.97
C ALA A 106 -21.12 9.12 48.64
N LEU A 107 -22.10 8.60 47.88
CA LEU A 107 -23.41 8.21 48.43
C LEU A 107 -23.70 6.70 48.42
N LEU A 108 -22.75 5.85 48.01
CA LEU A 108 -22.97 4.40 47.85
C LEU A 108 -21.92 3.52 48.54
N SER A 109 -21.39 3.95 49.69
CA SER A 109 -20.56 3.08 50.54
C SER A 109 -21.25 2.78 51.88
N PRO A 110 -21.72 1.54 52.11
CA PRO A 110 -22.20 1.07 53.40
C PRO A 110 -21.08 1.09 54.44
N ARG A 111 -21.41 1.68 55.59
CA ARG A 111 -20.62 1.78 56.82
C ARG A 111 -20.09 0.40 57.26
N LYS A 112 -18.77 0.27 57.43
CA LYS A 112 -18.16 -0.82 58.21
C LYS A 112 -17.09 -0.23 59.14
N SER A 113 -17.28 -0.53 60.42
CA SER A 113 -16.58 0.00 61.59
C SER A 113 -15.13 -0.47 61.72
N HIS A 114 -14.21 0.43 62.08
CA HIS A 114 -12.99 0.11 62.82
C HIS A 114 -12.66 1.25 63.80
N PRO A 115 -12.25 0.95 65.05
CA PRO A 115 -11.76 1.94 66.00
C PRO A 115 -10.23 2.02 65.93
N ASP A 116 -9.65 3.20 65.74
CA ASP A 116 -8.39 3.52 66.43
C ASP A 116 -8.03 5.01 66.44
N LEU A 117 -7.21 5.31 67.43
CA LEU A 117 -6.71 6.55 68.00
C LEU A 117 -5.92 7.46 67.04
N GLY A 118 -5.96 8.77 67.33
CA GLY A 118 -4.77 9.62 67.19
C GLY A 118 -4.91 10.95 66.45
N SER A 119 -4.37 11.98 67.10
CA SER A 119 -3.80 13.21 66.54
C SER A 119 -4.65 14.47 66.45
N ILE A 120 -4.47 15.26 67.51
CA ILE A 120 -4.55 16.71 67.61
C ILE A 120 -3.75 17.35 66.47
N GLU A 121 -4.32 18.35 65.77
CA GLU A 121 -3.82 19.73 65.68
C GLU A 121 -4.53 20.58 64.58
N THR A 122 -4.90 21.80 65.00
CA THR A 122 -5.08 23.05 64.22
C THR A 122 -6.26 23.26 63.26
N ASN A 123 -7.20 24.09 63.74
CA ASN A 123 -8.07 25.05 63.01
C ASN A 123 -7.27 25.95 62.04
N PRO A 124 -7.86 26.67 61.04
CA PRO A 124 -9.13 27.39 61.15
C PRO A 124 -10.03 27.39 59.89
N SER A 125 -11.36 27.51 60.05
CA SER A 125 -12.19 28.50 59.34
C SER A 125 -13.69 28.30 59.57
N ARG A 126 -14.26 29.30 60.23
CA ARG A 126 -15.67 29.57 60.51
C ARG A 126 -16.43 29.98 59.24
N PRO A 127 -17.72 29.62 59.13
CA PRO A 127 -18.72 30.56 58.61
C PRO A 127 -19.90 30.78 59.60
N PRO A 128 -20.67 31.88 59.44
CA PRO A 128 -21.50 32.43 60.49
C PRO A 128 -22.87 31.75 60.61
N ASN A 129 -23.25 31.45 61.86
CA ASN A 129 -24.60 31.06 62.25
C ASN A 129 -25.50 32.30 62.22
N GLN A 130 -26.42 32.38 61.27
CA GLN A 130 -27.54 33.31 61.29
C GLN A 130 -28.84 32.57 61.61
N GLN A 131 -29.43 32.98 62.73
CA GLN A 131 -30.87 33.02 63.02
C GLN A 131 -31.60 31.67 63.14
N ARG A 132 -31.61 31.13 64.38
CA ARG A 132 -32.79 30.47 64.91
C ARG A 132 -33.55 31.47 65.76
N SER A 133 -34.65 31.99 65.21
CA SER A 133 -35.68 32.67 66.00
C SER A 133 -36.35 31.64 66.89
N ALA A 134 -36.09 31.73 68.19
CA ALA A 134 -36.97 31.18 69.19
C ALA A 134 -38.20 32.09 69.28
N SER A 135 -39.36 31.57 68.92
CA SER A 135 -40.64 32.12 69.34
C SER A 135 -41.41 30.99 70.01
N SER A 136 -41.42 31.05 71.34
CA SER A 136 -42.42 30.42 72.19
C SER A 136 -43.81 30.70 71.63
N GLY A 137 -44.57 29.63 71.40
CA GLY A 137 -45.95 29.69 70.95
C GLY A 137 -46.71 28.47 71.45
N SER A 138 -47.43 28.67 72.55
CA SER A 138 -48.66 27.99 72.99
C SER A 138 -48.67 26.45 73.12
N HIS A 139 -48.69 26.03 74.39
CA HIS A 139 -49.48 24.91 74.88
C HIS A 139 -50.93 24.92 74.37
N HIS A 140 -51.33 23.90 73.61
CA HIS A 140 -52.69 23.32 73.54
C HIS A 140 -52.50 21.80 73.59
N GLN A 141 -52.59 21.15 74.74
CA GLN A 141 -53.80 20.59 75.35
C GLN A 141 -54.52 19.56 74.45
N LEU A 142 -54.26 18.28 74.77
CA LEU A 142 -55.17 17.12 74.80
C LEU A 142 -55.97 16.78 73.53
N GLN A 143 -55.47 15.80 72.76
CA GLN A 143 -56.26 14.63 72.36
C GLN A 143 -55.32 13.45 72.04
N PRO A 144 -55.36 12.31 72.76
CA PRO A 144 -54.72 11.10 72.27
C PRO A 144 -55.47 10.65 70.99
N PRO A 145 -54.79 10.20 69.93
CA PRO A 145 -55.47 9.55 68.82
C PRO A 145 -56.32 8.39 69.37
N PRO A 146 -57.49 8.07 68.79
CA PRO A 146 -58.20 6.87 69.18
C PRO A 146 -57.21 5.71 69.08
N SER A 147 -57.02 4.97 70.18
CA SER A 147 -56.20 3.76 70.15
C SER A 147 -56.75 2.91 69.02
N PRO A 148 -55.96 2.58 67.98
CA PRO A 148 -56.44 1.79 66.87
C PRO A 148 -57.02 0.52 67.46
N SER A 149 -58.25 0.18 67.07
CA SER A 149 -58.86 -1.04 67.58
C SER A 149 -57.96 -2.21 67.17
N ALA A 150 -57.97 -3.30 67.95
CA ALA A 150 -57.16 -4.47 67.61
C ALA A 150 -57.45 -4.98 66.19
N GLU A 151 -58.66 -4.76 65.69
CA GLU A 151 -59.11 -5.04 64.34
C GLU A 151 -58.42 -4.14 63.29
N ASP A 152 -58.35 -2.83 63.51
CA ASP A 152 -57.66 -1.89 62.62
C ASP A 152 -56.15 -2.20 62.48
N LEU A 153 -55.51 -2.64 63.58
CA LEU A 153 -54.11 -3.05 63.58
C LEU A 153 -53.87 -4.32 62.75
N LEU A 154 -54.77 -5.30 62.85
CA LEU A 154 -54.69 -6.53 62.06
C LEU A 154 -54.93 -6.25 60.57
N GLU A 155 -55.90 -5.38 60.26
CA GLU A 155 -56.16 -4.95 58.89
C GLU A 155 -54.95 -4.20 58.30
N ALA A 156 -54.37 -3.25 59.05
CA ALA A 156 -53.16 -2.52 58.65
C ALA A 156 -51.95 -3.45 58.42
N LEU A 157 -51.72 -4.42 59.30
CA LEU A 157 -50.66 -5.42 59.16
C LEU A 157 -50.89 -6.28 57.92
N SER A 158 -52.12 -6.72 57.67
CA SER A 158 -52.44 -7.51 56.47
C SER A 158 -52.19 -6.74 55.17
N ARG A 159 -52.51 -5.43 55.15
CA ARG A 159 -52.21 -4.54 54.02
C ARG A 159 -50.71 -4.37 53.83
N GLU A 160 -49.95 -4.16 54.90
CA GLU A 160 -48.49 -4.06 54.84
C GLU A 160 -47.86 -5.35 54.29
N GLN A 161 -48.29 -6.52 54.79
CA GLN A 161 -47.81 -7.81 54.30
C GLN A 161 -48.14 -8.04 52.82
N ASN A 162 -49.32 -7.64 52.37
CA ASN A 162 -49.71 -7.76 50.96
C ASN A 162 -48.87 -6.84 50.07
N LEU A 163 -48.66 -5.58 50.48
CA LEU A 163 -47.78 -4.64 49.77
C LEU A 163 -46.34 -5.15 49.72
N ARG A 164 -45.86 -5.77 50.80
CA ARG A 164 -44.52 -6.35 50.85
C ARG A 164 -44.39 -7.54 49.92
N LYS A 165 -45.35 -8.46 49.92
CA LYS A 165 -45.39 -9.58 48.96
C LYS A 165 -45.42 -9.06 47.52
N GLU A 166 -46.23 -8.05 47.22
CA GLU A 166 -46.28 -7.45 45.90
C GLU A 166 -44.92 -6.84 45.51
N ALA A 167 -44.27 -6.10 46.41
CA ALA A 167 -42.93 -5.56 46.18
C ALA A 167 -41.88 -6.68 45.98
N GLU A 168 -41.91 -7.74 46.78
CA GLU A 168 -41.02 -8.90 46.65
C GLU A 168 -41.22 -9.61 45.31
N THR A 169 -42.47 -9.77 44.83
CA THR A 169 -42.75 -10.33 43.50
C THR A 169 -42.23 -9.43 42.38
N LYS A 170 -42.41 -8.10 42.47
CA LYS A 170 -41.87 -7.16 41.48
C LYS A 170 -40.35 -7.21 41.42
N VAL A 171 -39.69 -7.27 42.58
CA VAL A 171 -38.23 -7.44 42.64
C VAL A 171 -37.81 -8.76 42.02
N ALA A 172 -38.50 -9.86 42.32
CA ALA A 172 -38.21 -11.17 41.73
C ALA A 172 -38.36 -11.17 40.19
N VAL A 173 -39.42 -10.56 39.66
CA VAL A 173 -39.63 -10.40 38.21
C VAL A 173 -38.50 -9.59 37.59
N THR A 174 -38.13 -8.44 38.18
CA THR A 174 -37.03 -7.63 37.65
C THR A 174 -35.68 -8.36 37.73
N SER A 175 -35.46 -9.19 38.76
CA SER A 175 -34.24 -10.01 38.86
C SER A 175 -34.18 -11.03 37.73
N GLN A 176 -35.31 -11.69 37.43
CA GLN A 176 -35.41 -12.64 36.34
C GLN A 176 -35.18 -11.97 34.97
N GLU A 177 -35.78 -10.81 34.72
CA GLU A 177 -35.57 -10.06 33.47
C GLU A 177 -34.10 -9.68 33.29
N VAL A 178 -33.42 -9.27 34.35
CA VAL A 178 -31.98 -8.96 34.31
C VAL A 178 -31.16 -10.23 34.03
N GLU A 179 -31.50 -11.36 34.62
CA GLU A 179 -30.85 -12.64 34.35
C GLU A 179 -31.03 -13.06 32.89
N GLU A 180 -32.25 -12.97 32.35
CA GLU A 180 -32.56 -13.28 30.95
C GLU A 180 -31.80 -12.37 29.98
N LEU A 181 -31.80 -11.05 30.22
CA LEU A 181 -31.03 -10.11 29.42
C LEU A 181 -29.53 -10.37 29.49
N SER A 182 -29.02 -10.73 30.67
CA SER A 182 -27.61 -11.08 30.83
C SER A 182 -27.26 -12.36 30.06
N ALA A 183 -28.10 -13.39 30.12
CA ALA A 183 -27.90 -14.63 29.40
C ALA A 183 -27.91 -14.41 27.89
N ALA A 184 -28.89 -13.64 27.37
CA ALA A 184 -28.97 -13.29 25.96
C ALA A 184 -27.73 -12.51 25.47
N LEU A 185 -27.24 -11.56 26.27
CA LEU A 185 -26.04 -10.79 25.92
C LEU A 185 -24.78 -11.67 25.91
N PHE A 186 -24.65 -12.61 26.86
CA PHE A 186 -23.53 -13.56 26.86
C PHE A 186 -23.61 -14.55 25.70
N GLU A 187 -24.81 -15.03 25.34
CA GLU A 187 -25.00 -15.89 24.18
C GLU A 187 -24.62 -15.19 22.88
N GLN A 188 -25.11 -13.96 22.67
CA GLN A 188 -24.76 -13.14 21.51
C GLN A 188 -23.26 -12.85 21.44
N ALA A 189 -22.63 -12.52 22.58
CA ALA A 189 -21.19 -12.29 22.64
C ALA A 189 -20.40 -13.57 22.30
N ASN A 190 -20.84 -14.73 22.80
CA ASN A 190 -20.21 -16.02 22.50
C ASN A 190 -20.36 -16.39 21.02
N GLU A 191 -21.51 -16.12 20.41
CA GLU A 191 -21.75 -16.34 18.98
C GLU A 191 -20.82 -15.49 18.12
N MET A 192 -20.75 -14.18 18.40
CA MET A 192 -19.86 -13.25 17.66
C MET A 192 -18.39 -13.69 17.75
N VAL A 193 -17.93 -14.09 18.94
CA VAL A 193 -16.55 -14.61 19.12
C VAL A 193 -16.35 -15.93 18.39
N ALA A 194 -17.35 -16.82 18.36
CA ALA A 194 -17.27 -18.07 17.62
C ALA A 194 -17.18 -17.82 16.10
N GLU A 195 -17.97 -16.89 15.57
CA GLU A 195 -17.88 -16.46 14.18
C GLU A 195 -16.52 -15.85 13.84
N GLU A 196 -15.99 -14.98 14.69
CA GLU A 196 -14.65 -14.41 14.54
C GLU A 196 -13.59 -15.51 14.50
N ARG A 197 -13.64 -16.46 15.45
CA ARG A 197 -12.70 -17.61 15.49
C ARG A 197 -12.79 -18.44 14.21
N ARG A 198 -14.00 -18.70 13.70
CA ARG A 198 -14.20 -19.43 12.44
C ARG A 198 -13.68 -18.64 11.24
N ALA A 199 -13.95 -17.34 11.17
CA ALA A 199 -13.49 -16.46 10.10
C ALA A 199 -11.96 -16.35 10.09
N ARG A 200 -11.37 -16.17 11.27
CA ARG A 200 -9.92 -16.15 11.48
C ARG A 200 -9.28 -17.46 11.05
N ALA A 201 -9.81 -18.62 11.46
CA ALA A 201 -9.31 -19.91 11.02
C ALA A 201 -9.36 -20.10 9.49
N LYS A 202 -10.43 -19.63 8.83
CA LYS A 202 -10.53 -19.66 7.35
C LYS A 202 -9.48 -18.76 6.69
N LEU A 203 -9.21 -17.58 7.25
CA LEU A 203 -8.18 -16.69 6.74
C LEU A 203 -6.78 -17.27 6.94
N GLU A 204 -6.50 -17.82 8.12
CA GLU A 204 -5.24 -18.50 8.42
C GLU A 204 -4.99 -19.66 7.43
N GLN A 205 -6.00 -20.50 7.16
CA GLN A 205 -5.88 -21.55 6.12
C GLN A 205 -5.56 -20.99 4.73
N ARG A 206 -6.22 -19.90 4.32
CA ARG A 206 -5.98 -19.28 3.01
C ARG A 206 -4.58 -18.65 2.92
N VAL A 207 -4.08 -18.09 4.02
CA VAL A 207 -2.72 -17.56 4.13
C VAL A 207 -1.71 -18.70 3.98
N ASP A 208 -1.87 -19.80 4.72
CA ASP A 208 -0.99 -20.97 4.63
C ASP A 208 -0.92 -21.52 3.19
N GLU A 209 -2.05 -21.61 2.49
CA GLU A 209 -2.10 -22.04 1.10
C GLU A 209 -1.42 -21.07 0.13
N LEU A 210 -1.51 -19.76 0.39
CA LEU A 210 -0.84 -18.73 -0.40
C LEU A 210 0.67 -18.81 -0.18
N GLU A 211 1.12 -18.91 1.07
CA GLU A 211 2.54 -19.06 1.41
C GLU A 211 3.13 -20.32 0.79
N ARG A 212 2.40 -21.45 0.82
CA ARG A 212 2.83 -22.69 0.15
C ARG A 212 3.04 -22.48 -1.35
N ARG A 213 2.12 -21.78 -2.01
CA ARG A 213 2.21 -21.49 -3.45
C ARG A 213 3.36 -20.54 -3.77
N ASP A 214 3.58 -19.54 -2.95
CA ASP A 214 4.63 -18.56 -3.17
C ASP A 214 6.02 -19.15 -2.88
N MET A 215 6.15 -20.05 -1.90
CA MET A 215 7.36 -20.85 -1.73
C MET A 215 7.66 -21.70 -2.98
N GLU A 216 6.65 -22.33 -3.59
CA GLU A 216 6.84 -23.12 -4.79
C GLU A 216 7.27 -22.25 -5.99
N LYS A 217 6.63 -21.10 -6.19
CA LYS A 217 7.03 -20.14 -7.23
C LYS A 217 8.45 -19.65 -7.01
N ARG A 218 8.81 -19.30 -5.78
CA ARG A 218 10.16 -18.85 -5.42
C ARG A 218 11.20 -19.90 -5.78
N ARG A 219 10.96 -21.16 -5.41
CA ARG A 219 11.85 -22.28 -5.82
C ARG A 219 11.99 -22.44 -7.33
N ARG A 220 10.94 -22.17 -8.11
CA ARG A 220 10.99 -22.21 -9.58
C ARG A 220 11.81 -21.04 -10.12
N LEU A 221 11.63 -19.84 -9.56
CA LEU A 221 12.41 -18.67 -9.91
C LEU A 221 13.89 -18.86 -9.60
N ASP A 222 14.24 -19.38 -8.40
CA ASP A 222 15.64 -19.65 -8.03
C ASP A 222 16.34 -20.59 -9.05
N LYS A 223 15.61 -21.59 -9.56
CA LYS A 223 16.14 -22.49 -10.62
C LYS A 223 16.34 -21.76 -11.94
N LEU A 224 15.40 -20.90 -12.33
CA LEU A 224 15.49 -20.11 -13.56
C LEU A 224 16.63 -19.09 -13.47
N GLU A 225 16.80 -18.41 -12.33
CA GLU A 225 17.91 -17.52 -12.04
C GLU A 225 19.24 -18.26 -12.11
N GLY A 226 19.33 -19.47 -11.52
CA GLY A 226 20.49 -20.33 -11.66
C GLY A 226 20.83 -20.68 -13.12
N ALA A 227 19.81 -20.98 -13.94
CA ALA A 227 19.99 -21.24 -15.37
C ALA A 227 20.40 -19.99 -16.16
N MET A 228 19.79 -18.84 -15.87
CA MET A 228 20.14 -17.55 -16.48
C MET A 228 21.58 -17.17 -16.16
N ASN A 229 22.00 -17.29 -14.89
CA ASN A 229 23.38 -17.05 -14.47
C ASN A 229 24.38 -17.96 -15.19
N ARG A 230 24.01 -19.22 -15.47
CA ARG A 230 24.85 -20.13 -16.26
C ARG A 230 24.94 -19.69 -17.71
N ILE A 231 23.83 -19.30 -18.33
CA ILE A 231 23.79 -18.79 -19.70
C ILE A 231 24.63 -17.52 -19.81
N GLU A 232 24.53 -16.62 -18.84
CA GLU A 232 25.31 -15.39 -18.80
C GLU A 232 26.81 -15.67 -18.73
N ARG A 233 27.26 -16.61 -17.89
CA ARG A 233 28.67 -17.04 -17.86
C ARG A 233 29.14 -17.62 -19.20
N VAL A 234 28.33 -18.46 -19.83
CA VAL A 234 28.68 -19.03 -21.14
C VAL A 234 28.75 -17.95 -22.20
N ARG A 235 27.84 -16.97 -22.19
CA ARG A 235 27.90 -15.83 -23.11
C ARG A 235 29.18 -15.02 -22.94
N LEU A 236 29.62 -14.78 -21.70
CA LEU A 236 30.88 -14.10 -21.44
C LEU A 236 32.08 -14.88 -22.00
N LEU A 237 32.13 -16.19 -21.76
CA LEU A 237 33.21 -17.05 -22.27
C LEU A 237 33.22 -17.13 -23.81
N LEU A 238 32.04 -17.17 -24.45
CA LEU A 238 31.95 -17.16 -25.91
C LEU A 238 32.43 -15.81 -26.48
N ALA A 239 32.10 -14.69 -25.83
CA ALA A 239 32.58 -13.38 -26.23
C ALA A 239 34.11 -13.26 -26.12
N GLU A 240 34.71 -13.83 -25.07
CA GLU A 240 36.18 -13.89 -24.91
C GLU A 240 36.81 -14.79 -25.99
N ALA A 241 36.25 -15.98 -26.24
CA ALA A 241 36.73 -16.88 -27.28
C ALA A 241 36.61 -16.27 -28.70
N GLU A 242 35.57 -15.48 -28.97
CA GLU A 242 35.45 -14.73 -30.21
C GLU A 242 36.57 -13.69 -30.39
N GLN A 243 36.97 -13.00 -29.31
CA GLN A 243 38.10 -12.06 -29.33
C GLN A 243 39.43 -12.77 -29.58
N ASP A 244 39.66 -13.91 -28.94
CA ASP A 244 40.88 -14.73 -29.13
C ASP A 244 41.00 -15.24 -30.57
N VAL A 245 39.89 -15.67 -31.17
CA VAL A 245 39.85 -16.09 -32.58
C VAL A 245 40.16 -14.91 -33.50
N GLU A 246 39.62 -13.73 -33.23
CA GLU A 246 39.89 -12.54 -34.05
C GLU A 246 41.34 -12.08 -33.91
N SER A 247 41.90 -12.10 -32.70
CA SER A 247 43.33 -11.86 -32.45
C SER A 247 44.20 -12.86 -33.22
N SER A 248 43.85 -14.15 -33.17
CA SER A 248 44.56 -15.21 -33.90
C SER A 248 44.53 -14.96 -35.41
N LYS A 249 43.37 -14.61 -35.99
CA LYS A 249 43.27 -14.24 -37.42
C LYS A 249 44.17 -13.05 -37.77
N GLN A 250 44.23 -12.05 -36.89
CA GLN A 250 45.06 -10.88 -37.10
C GLN A 250 46.55 -11.23 -37.08
N THR A 251 46.98 -12.10 -36.16
CA THR A 251 48.37 -12.60 -36.13
C THR A 251 48.71 -13.44 -37.37
N VAL A 252 47.80 -14.30 -37.84
CA VAL A 252 48.01 -15.08 -39.08
C VAL A 252 48.18 -14.15 -40.28
N LYS A 253 47.34 -13.13 -40.39
CA LYS A 253 47.43 -12.13 -41.47
C LYS A 253 48.75 -11.35 -41.42
N GLU A 254 49.21 -10.97 -40.23
CA GLU A 254 50.50 -10.31 -40.05
C GLU A 254 51.67 -11.20 -40.48
N ILE A 255 51.64 -12.50 -40.16
CA ILE A 255 52.65 -13.47 -40.61
C ILE A 255 52.64 -13.60 -42.14
N GLU A 256 51.47 -13.77 -42.77
CA GLU A 256 51.37 -13.84 -44.23
C GLU A 256 51.89 -12.57 -44.93
N ASP A 257 51.62 -11.40 -44.35
CA ASP A 257 52.10 -10.13 -44.88
C ASP A 257 53.64 -10.02 -44.75
N LEU A 258 54.22 -10.49 -43.64
CA LEU A 258 55.68 -10.57 -43.44
C LEU A 258 56.34 -11.57 -44.41
N GLU A 259 55.75 -12.74 -44.61
CA GLU A 259 56.24 -13.73 -45.57
C GLU A 259 56.27 -13.16 -47.00
N ARG A 260 55.20 -12.46 -47.41
CA ARG A 260 55.16 -11.76 -48.71
C ARG A 260 56.26 -10.70 -48.83
N GLN A 261 56.50 -9.91 -47.79
CA GLN A 261 57.59 -8.94 -47.79
C GLN A 261 58.96 -9.61 -47.89
N GLN A 262 59.16 -10.74 -47.20
CA GLN A 262 60.41 -11.48 -47.20
C GLN A 262 60.67 -12.18 -48.55
N GLU A 263 59.63 -12.71 -49.20
CA GLU A 263 59.72 -13.21 -50.57
C GLU A 263 60.08 -12.10 -51.56
N GLU A 264 59.45 -10.93 -51.44
CA GLU A 264 59.82 -9.76 -52.26
C GLU A 264 61.25 -9.31 -52.01
N GLU A 265 61.70 -9.29 -50.76
CA GLU A 265 63.08 -8.96 -50.39
C GLU A 265 64.05 -9.99 -50.97
N ASN A 266 63.79 -11.28 -50.79
CA ASN A 266 64.59 -12.37 -51.35
C ASN A 266 64.64 -12.28 -52.88
N ARG A 267 63.52 -11.92 -53.53
CA ARG A 267 63.44 -11.71 -54.98
C ARG A 267 64.29 -10.50 -55.41
N LYS A 268 64.26 -9.39 -54.66
CA LYS A 268 65.14 -8.22 -54.88
C LYS A 268 66.61 -8.60 -54.71
N ILE A 269 66.96 -9.40 -53.70
CA ILE A 269 68.33 -9.88 -53.47
C ILE A 269 68.79 -10.79 -54.61
N ALA A 270 67.95 -11.71 -55.07
CA ALA A 270 68.25 -12.58 -56.21
C ALA A 270 68.51 -11.76 -57.50
N GLN A 271 67.67 -10.77 -57.79
CA GLN A 271 67.87 -9.86 -58.93
C GLN A 271 69.19 -9.08 -58.85
N ARG A 272 69.58 -8.63 -57.64
CA ARG A 272 70.88 -7.97 -57.43
C ARG A 272 72.06 -8.92 -57.66
N ARG A 273 71.95 -10.20 -57.28
CA ARG A 273 72.98 -11.23 -57.54
C ARG A 273 73.13 -11.53 -59.03
N THR A 274 72.02 -11.66 -59.77
CA THR A 274 72.06 -11.91 -61.22
C THR A 274 72.59 -10.73 -62.03
N ALA A 275 72.38 -9.50 -61.54
CA ALA A 275 72.97 -8.30 -62.15
C ALA A 275 74.48 -8.16 -61.86
N GLY A 276 75.03 -8.91 -60.90
CA GLY A 276 76.43 -8.85 -60.49
C GLY A 276 77.34 -9.96 -61.06
N SER A 277 76.82 -10.96 -61.79
CA SER A 277 77.66 -12.04 -62.35
C SER A 277 78.16 -11.72 -63.76
N VAL A 278 79.42 -11.28 -63.86
CA VAL A 278 80.23 -11.41 -65.08
C VAL A 278 80.63 -12.89 -65.23
N PRO A 279 80.56 -13.52 -66.42
CA PRO A 279 80.86 -14.94 -66.55
C PRO A 279 82.37 -15.15 -66.65
N GLU A 280 82.98 -15.79 -65.64
CA GLU A 280 84.36 -16.27 -65.73
C GLU A 280 84.35 -17.75 -66.16
N SER A 281 84.96 -17.98 -67.31
CA SER A 281 85.08 -19.28 -67.97
C SER A 281 86.14 -20.12 -67.26
N VAL A 282 85.82 -21.31 -66.77
CA VAL A 282 86.84 -22.29 -66.37
C VAL A 282 86.49 -23.68 -66.90
N LYS A 283 87.54 -24.26 -67.49
CA LYS A 283 87.60 -25.42 -68.35
C LYS A 283 87.35 -26.73 -67.62
N GLU A 284 86.69 -27.60 -68.36
CA GLU A 284 86.62 -29.05 -68.25
C GLU A 284 88.03 -29.67 -68.22
N ASN A 285 88.32 -30.47 -67.20
CA ASN A 285 89.31 -31.54 -67.20
C ASN A 285 88.82 -32.61 -66.23
N GLY A 286 88.74 -33.85 -66.71
CA GLY A 286 88.31 -35.00 -65.93
C GLY A 286 89.34 -35.45 -64.91
N ASP A 287 88.90 -36.27 -63.95
CA ASP A 287 89.42 -37.62 -63.75
C ASP A 287 88.72 -38.30 -62.56
N ALA A 288 88.45 -39.60 -62.77
CA ALA A 288 88.53 -40.71 -61.81
C ALA A 288 87.75 -40.67 -60.47
N ASP A 289 86.76 -41.58 -60.42
CA ASP A 289 86.76 -42.75 -59.53
C ASP A 289 86.34 -42.63 -58.05
N SER A 290 85.80 -43.77 -57.59
CA SER A 290 85.63 -44.21 -56.20
C SER A 290 84.26 -44.07 -55.53
N THR A 291 83.53 -45.18 -55.65
CA THR A 291 82.62 -45.81 -54.69
C THR A 291 82.90 -45.48 -53.20
N HIS A 292 81.86 -45.14 -52.42
CA HIS A 292 81.63 -45.82 -51.14
C HIS A 292 80.21 -45.65 -50.58
N THR A 293 79.63 -46.79 -50.26
CA THR A 293 78.46 -47.07 -49.41
C THR A 293 78.68 -46.68 -47.95
N HIS A 294 77.61 -46.29 -47.25
CA HIS A 294 77.28 -46.61 -45.84
C HIS A 294 75.95 -45.89 -45.52
N GLU A 295 74.79 -46.53 -45.37
CA GLU A 295 74.36 -47.52 -44.35
C GLU A 295 74.42 -46.99 -42.90
N THR A 296 73.22 -46.89 -42.28
CA THR A 296 72.91 -47.36 -40.91
C THR A 296 72.72 -46.34 -39.77
N GLN A 297 71.47 -46.35 -39.25
CA GLN A 297 70.95 -46.25 -37.85
C GLN A 297 71.50 -45.15 -36.92
N ARG A 298 70.70 -44.51 -36.07
CA ARG A 298 69.72 -45.09 -35.12
C ARG A 298 68.89 -43.98 -34.48
#